data_AF-A0A7W0N548-F1
#
_entry.id   AF-A0A7W0N548-F1
#
_cell.length_a   1.000
_cell.length_b   1.000
_cell.length_c   1.000
_cell.angle_alpha   90.00
_cell.angle_beta   90.00
_cell.angle_gamma   90.00
#
_symmetry.space_group_name_H-M   'P 1'
#
loop_
_entity.id
_entity.type
_entity.pdbx_description
1 polymer ?
#
loop_
_entity_poly.entity_id
_entity_poly.type
_entity_poly.pdbx_seq_one_letter_code
_entity_poly.pdbx_strand_id
1 'polypeptide(L)' 'MRQARKFDPSGEYVRRYVPELAEIGAGEVHEPWKLEGAQRARLDYPEPIVDHAEATSRFLRGRRRASGARAGRR' A
#
# COMPACT_ATOMS: atom_id res chain seq x y z
N MET A 1 0.50 -1.69 -4.10
CA MET A 1 1.21 -2.98 -4.29
C MET A 1 1.96 -3.10 -5.62
N ARG A 2 1.41 -2.64 -6.76
CA ARG A 2 2.09 -2.75 -8.08
C ARG A 2 3.48 -2.11 -8.15
N GLN A 3 3.71 -0.98 -7.49
CA GLN A 3 5.01 -0.31 -7.47
C GLN A 3 6.06 -1.15 -6.74
N ALA A 4 5.75 -1.57 -5.52
CA ALA A 4 6.64 -2.40 -4.71
C ALA A 4 7.04 -3.69 -5.43
N ARG A 5 6.06 -4.42 -6.01
CA ARG A 5 6.33 -5.64 -6.81
C ARG A 5 7.21 -5.39 -8.05
N LYS A 6 7.18 -4.17 -8.62
CA LYS A 6 7.96 -3.82 -9.80
C LYS A 6 9.40 -3.42 -9.45
N PHE A 7 9.59 -2.67 -8.37
CA PHE A 7 10.87 -2.04 -8.04
C PHE A 7 11.65 -2.77 -6.94
N ASP A 8 10.97 -3.55 -6.11
CA ASP A 8 11.56 -4.32 -5.02
C ASP A 8 10.86 -5.69 -4.89
N PRO A 9 10.93 -6.59 -5.90
CA PRO A 9 10.22 -7.86 -5.86
C PRO A 9 10.62 -8.75 -4.67
N SER A 10 11.87 -8.66 -4.22
CA SER A 10 12.41 -9.39 -3.06
C SER A 10 12.13 -8.71 -1.72
N GLY A 11 11.67 -7.46 -1.71
CA GLY A 11 11.42 -6.71 -0.48
C GLY A 11 12.68 -6.35 0.30
N GLU A 12 13.86 -6.38 -0.34
CA GLU A 12 15.13 -6.09 0.33
C GLU A 12 15.20 -4.64 0.80
N TYR A 13 14.66 -3.71 0.00
CA TYR A 13 14.62 -2.32 0.38
C TYR A 13 13.72 -2.14 1.61
N VAL A 14 12.51 -2.70 1.58
CA VAL A 14 11.58 -2.61 2.72
C VAL A 14 12.20 -3.19 3.98
N ARG A 15 12.77 -4.40 3.92
CA ARG A 15 13.41 -5.06 5.08
C ARG A 15 14.62 -4.30 5.63
N ARG A 16 15.32 -3.54 4.78
CA ARG A 16 16.45 -2.72 5.19
C ARG A 16 16.02 -1.50 6.02
N TYR A 17 14.90 -0.88 5.66
CA TYR A 17 14.45 0.37 6.27
C TYR A 17 13.32 0.21 7.29
N VAL A 18 12.67 -0.95 7.30
CA VAL A 18 11.56 -1.31 8.19
C VAL A 18 11.94 -2.60 8.92
N PRO A 19 12.77 -2.52 9.98
CA PRO A 19 13.36 -3.68 10.63
C PRO A 19 12.31 -4.62 11.24
N GLU A 20 11.13 -4.11 11.62
CA GLU A 20 10.02 -4.94 12.10
C GLU A 20 9.48 -5.91 11.04
N LEU A 21 9.78 -5.70 9.75
CA LEU A 21 9.43 -6.61 8.66
C LEU A 21 10.61 -7.47 8.16
N ALA A 22 11.78 -7.38 8.79
CA ALA A 22 13.01 -8.01 8.29
C ALA A 22 12.93 -9.53 8.15
N GLU A 23 12.13 -10.19 8.99
CA GLU A 23 11.95 -11.65 9.03
C GLU A 23 10.88 -12.16 8.05
N ILE A 24 10.17 -11.27 7.36
CA ILE A 24 9.11 -11.65 6.42
C ILE A 24 9.70 -12.11 5.09
N GLY A 25 9.11 -13.18 4.54
CA GLY A 25 9.46 -13.72 3.22
C GLY A 25 9.29 -12.71 2.07
N ALA A 26 10.06 -12.92 1.01
CA ALA A 26 9.96 -12.14 -0.21
C ALA A 26 8.52 -12.19 -0.78
N GLY A 27 7.97 -11.03 -1.13
CA GLY A 27 6.61 -10.90 -1.65
C GLY A 27 5.53 -10.66 -0.59
N GLU A 28 5.64 -11.27 0.60
CA GLU A 28 4.70 -11.07 1.71
C GLU A 28 4.97 -9.76 2.47
N VAL A 29 6.23 -9.34 2.51
CA VAL A 29 6.70 -8.07 3.10
C VAL A 29 6.00 -6.82 2.53
N HIS A 30 5.43 -6.92 1.33
CA HIS A 30 4.69 -5.81 0.71
C HIS A 30 3.25 -5.70 1.20
N GLU A 31 2.72 -6.77 1.80
CA GLU A 31 1.35 -6.88 2.29
C GLU A 31 1.31 -7.63 3.65
N PRO A 32 2.06 -7.18 4.68
CA PRO A 32 2.21 -7.92 5.95
C PRO A 32 0.90 -8.10 6.72
N TRP A 33 -0.09 -7.22 6.52
CA TRP A 33 -1.44 -7.35 7.09
C TRP A 33 -2.26 -8.51 6.50
N LYS A 34 -1.81 -9.11 5.39
CA LYS A 34 -2.44 -10.32 4.82
C LYS A 34 -1.84 -11.62 5.35
N LEU A 35 -0.85 -11.54 6.23
CA LEU A 35 -0.31 -12.71 6.90
C LEU A 35 -1.36 -13.30 7.84
N GLU A 36 -1.29 -14.61 8.06
CA GLU A 36 -2.26 -15.35 8.86
C GLU A 36 -1.60 -15.98 10.09
N GLY A 37 -2.40 -16.25 11.11
CA GLY A 37 -2.01 -17.01 12.29
C GLY A 37 -0.78 -16.44 13.03
N ALA A 38 0.17 -17.33 13.33
CA ALA A 38 1.29 -17.00 14.20
C ALA A 38 2.33 -16.06 13.56
N GLN A 39 2.32 -15.87 12.22
CA GLN A 39 3.19 -14.90 11.57
C GLN A 39 2.65 -13.47 11.77
N ARG A 40 1.34 -13.26 11.58
CA ARG A 40 0.71 -11.96 11.83
C ARG A 40 0.74 -11.57 13.30
N ALA A 41 0.48 -12.53 14.19
CA ALA A 41 0.44 -12.28 15.64
C ALA A 41 1.79 -11.81 16.23
N ARG A 42 2.91 -12.15 15.57
CA ARG A 42 4.26 -11.73 16.00
C ARG A 42 4.68 -10.37 15.46
N LEU A 43 3.93 -9.81 14.51
CA LEU A 43 4.28 -8.57 13.83
C LEU A 43 3.68 -7.37 14.54
N ASP A 44 4.56 -6.53 15.10
CA ASP A 44 4.21 -5.20 15.61
C ASP A 44 4.12 -4.17 14.46
N TYR A 45 3.45 -4.56 13.37
CA TYR A 45 3.21 -3.70 12.22
C TYR A 45 1.71 -3.44 12.08
N PRO A 46 1.30 -2.17 11.92
CA PRO A 46 -0.11 -1.79 11.97
C PRO A 46 -0.89 -2.26 10.73
N GLU A 47 -2.21 -2.28 10.88
CA GLU A 47 -3.13 -2.43 9.76
C GLU A 47 -3.04 -1.22 8.80
N PRO A 48 -3.36 -1.41 7.50
CA PRO A 48 -3.44 -0.30 6.57
C PRO A 48 -4.43 0.76 7.05
N ILE A 49 -3.99 2.01 7.07
CA ILE A 49 -4.83 3.15 7.48
C ILE A 49 -5.99 3.37 6.49
N VAL A 50 -5.81 2.99 5.22
CA VAL A 50 -6.82 3.12 4.16
C VAL A 50 -6.81 1.92 3.23
N ASP A 51 -7.97 1.59 2.66
CA ASP A 51 -8.03 0.74 1.48
C ASP A 51 -7.57 1.51 0.24
N HIS A 52 -6.55 1.00 -0.43
CA HIS A 52 -5.95 1.69 -1.58
C HIS A 52 -6.88 1.80 -2.79
N ALA A 53 -7.76 0.80 -3.02
CA ALA A 53 -8.68 0.83 -4.14
C ALA A 53 -9.79 1.87 -3.91
N GLU A 54 -10.33 1.92 -2.69
CA GLU A 54 -11.31 2.91 -2.28
C GLU A 54 -10.72 4.32 -2.33
N ALA A 55 -9.53 4.53 -1.75
CA ALA A 55 -8.83 5.80 -1.75
C ALA A 55 -8.56 6.31 -3.17
N THR A 56 -8.13 5.42 -4.07
CA THR A 56 -7.94 5.74 -5.49
C THR A 56 -9.25 6.14 -6.15
N SER A 57 -10.32 5.38 -5.91
CA SER A 57 -11.65 5.66 -6.47
C SER A 57 -12.19 7.01 -5.99
N ARG A 58 -12.04 7.33 -4.69
CA ARG A 58 -12.39 8.63 -4.11
C ARG A 58 -11.60 9.77 -4.75
N PHE A 59 -10.28 9.62 -4.87
CA PHE A 59 -9.41 10.60 -5.50
C PHE A 59 -9.80 10.88 -6.95
N LEU A 60 -10.02 9.84 -7.75
CA LEU A 60 -10.41 9.96 -9.16
C LEU A 60 -11.77 10.64 -9.33
N ARG A 61 -12.75 10.34 -8.46
CA ARG A 61 -14.04 11.02 -8.45
C ARG A 61 -13.88 12.52 -8.17
N GLY A 62 -13.11 12.88 -7.14
CA GLY A 62 -12.84 14.28 -6.79
C GLY A 62 -12.14 15.03 -7.92
N ARG A 63 -11.09 14.43 -8.50
CA ARG A 63 -10.33 15.01 -9.61
C ARG A 63 -11.23 15.30 -10.82
N ARG A 64 -12.10 14.37 -11.20
CA ARG A 64 -13.04 14.55 -12.34
C ARG A 64 -13.98 15.74 -12.11
N ARG A 65 -14.50 15.90 -10.90
CA ARG A 65 -15.37 17.04 -10.53
C ARG A 65 -14.63 18.37 -10.61
N ALA A 66 -13.39 18.41 -10.10
CA ALA A 66 -12.55 19.60 -10.15
C ALA A 66 -12.17 20.00 -11.59
N SER A 67 -11.87 19.02 -12.45
CA SER A 67 -11.56 19.28 -13.87
C SER A 67 -12.79 19.73 -14.68
N GLY A 68 -13.97 19.17 -14.41
CA GLY A 68 -15.22 19.60 -15.05
C GLY A 68 -15.65 21.02 -14.65
N ALA A 69 -15.50 21.37 -13.37
CA ALA A 69 -15.76 22.72 -12.88
C ALA A 69 -14.79 23.78 -13.44
N ARG A 70 -13.60 23.37 -13.91
CA ARG A 70 -12.62 24.26 -14.55
C ARG A 70 -12.92 24.49 -16.04
N ALA A 71 -13.59 23.54 -16.70
CA ALA A 71 -13.97 23.64 -18.12
C ALA A 71 -15.24 24.49 -18.34
N GLY A 72 -16.19 24.51 -17.39
CA GLY A 72 -17.42 25.30 -17.49
C GLY A 72 -17.32 26.77 -17.07
N ARG A 73 -16.11 27.29 -16.85
CA ARG A 73 -15.83 28.72 -16.55
C ARG A 73 -15.17 29.44 -17.74
N ARG A 74 -15.56 29.08 -18.96
CA ARG A 74 -15.12 29.72 -20.21
C ARG A 74 -16.32 30.05 -21.06
#